data_AF-A0A164R1B6-F1
#
_entry.id   AF-A0A164R1B6-F1
#
_cell.length_a   1.000
_cell.length_b   1.000
_cell.length_c   1.000
_cell.angle_alpha   90.00
_cell.angle_beta   90.00
_cell.angle_gamma   90.00
#
_symmetry.space_group_name_H-M   'P 1'
#
loop_
_entity.id
_entity.type
_entity.pdbx_description
1 polymer ?
#
loop_
_entity_poly.entity_id
_entity_poly.type
_entity_poly.pdbx_seq_one_letter_code
_entity_poly.pdbx_strand_id
1 'polypeptide(L)'
;MIKIIALNINGIKERSKQEFLNKFLLQYNPDFLSLQETNINNFKKLHSAYLAIINNNIENKSSGTMIIYKKEIELIKIEKEESGRIIRAHFKNVTIVNMYAPTRNEAAANQHLFFLHVLPKFLKANDENTIILGVFNCIIDERDREGIKKKINPQLKNLIVRLKYIDAFRTVNPNINAYTFVSPNGKSRIDRIYIPSKQKRYIKNCININFAYSDHVAVMLELEESVCKPVNKNILRKLNTSVLEDPYFQEEIEIFILNAKSKIYEYQSIIDWWEKGIKEKFKKLSQTYCKNKTKEKNAMKKFHEKCLDQVKIEIDNGGRNLDDYYILKIASINIGGISSVERRQILLNFCRDGNLDIVGLQEVAFHSCSIIESCYHLLANVGPNKNGTAILIIHCLEYSRLLLEPDGRLISIDVKCFTFINIYAQSGKQAKNERNNFLRQTLPAYSVTTRLPFVLMGDFNCVDDIQDRAYIISSPSGGRLYQSVSYGHLVVCFDVSVSTT
;
A
#
# COMPACT_ATOMS: atom_id res chain seq x y z
N MET A 1 -1.56 1.77 12.74
CA MET A 1 -3.02 1.67 12.94
C MET A 1 -3.44 0.27 12.54
N ILE A 2 -4.48 -0.28 13.16
CA ILE A 2 -5.02 -1.60 12.81
C ILE A 2 -6.19 -1.39 11.83
N LYS A 3 -6.12 -2.03 10.66
CA LYS A 3 -7.15 -2.00 9.62
C LYS A 3 -7.88 -3.34 9.56
N ILE A 4 -9.20 -3.30 9.74
CA ILE A 4 -10.06 -4.48 9.70
C ILE A 4 -11.13 -4.28 8.64
N ILE A 5 -11.28 -5.23 7.73
CA ILE A 5 -12.29 -5.18 6.67
C ILE A 5 -13.21 -6.38 6.77
N ALA A 6 -14.52 -6.15 6.62
CA ALA A 6 -15.53 -7.17 6.42
C ALA A 6 -16.12 -7.02 5.01
N LEU A 7 -16.20 -8.12 4.25
CA LEU A 7 -16.75 -8.12 2.89
C LEU A 7 -17.46 -9.44 2.61
N ASN A 8 -18.75 -9.39 2.30
CA ASN A 8 -19.38 -10.53 1.64
C ASN A 8 -18.84 -10.61 0.20
N ILE A 9 -18.14 -11.69 -0.11
CA ILE A 9 -17.50 -11.84 -1.42
C ILE A 9 -18.48 -12.38 -2.46
N ASN A 10 -19.61 -12.97 -2.07
CA ASN A 10 -20.58 -13.61 -2.97
C ASN A 10 -19.90 -14.58 -3.97
N GLY A 11 -19.25 -15.61 -3.42
CA GLY A 11 -18.48 -16.61 -4.15
C GLY A 11 -17.12 -16.11 -4.65
N ILE A 12 -16.05 -16.89 -4.41
CA ILE A 12 -14.69 -16.53 -4.87
C ILE A 12 -14.00 -17.63 -5.69
N LYS A 13 -14.78 -18.51 -6.33
CA LYS A 13 -14.21 -19.61 -7.14
C LYS A 13 -13.48 -19.11 -8.38
N GLU A 14 -13.95 -18.03 -8.99
CA GLU A 14 -13.40 -17.50 -10.22
C GLU A 14 -12.00 -16.90 -10.03
N ARG A 15 -11.09 -17.24 -10.95
CA ARG A 15 -9.69 -16.80 -10.89
C ARG A 15 -9.55 -15.28 -11.02
N SER A 16 -10.32 -14.64 -11.90
CA SER A 16 -10.35 -13.18 -12.06
C SER A 16 -10.71 -12.47 -10.75
N LYS A 17 -11.74 -12.97 -10.05
CA LYS A 17 -12.19 -12.43 -8.75
C LYS A 17 -11.16 -12.66 -7.65
N GLN A 18 -10.44 -13.78 -7.67
CA GLN A 18 -9.30 -14.06 -6.80
C GLN A 18 -8.13 -13.10 -7.05
N GLU A 19 -7.78 -12.85 -8.31
CA GLU A 19 -6.73 -11.90 -8.69
C GLU A 19 -7.12 -10.46 -8.30
N PHE A 20 -8.39 -10.09 -8.48
CA PHE A 20 -8.92 -8.81 -8.01
C PHE A 20 -8.87 -8.69 -6.47
N LEU A 21 -9.20 -9.76 -5.74
CA LEU A 21 -9.07 -9.77 -4.28
C LEU A 21 -7.61 -9.54 -3.84
N ASN A 22 -6.62 -10.10 -4.54
CA ASN A 22 -5.21 -9.80 -4.25
C ASN A 22 -4.86 -8.33 -4.50
N LYS A 23 -5.35 -7.74 -5.59
CA LYS A 23 -5.20 -6.29 -5.84
C LYS A 23 -5.84 -5.46 -4.72
N PHE A 24 -7.04 -5.86 -4.27
CA PHE A 24 -7.74 -5.23 -3.15
C PHE A 24 -6.93 -5.33 -1.84
N LEU A 25 -6.34 -6.49 -1.53
CA LEU A 25 -5.45 -6.68 -0.38
C LEU A 25 -4.23 -5.77 -0.44
N LEU A 26 -3.61 -5.60 -1.61
CA LEU A 26 -2.47 -4.71 -1.81
C LEU A 26 -2.85 -3.23 -1.67
N GLN A 27 -3.96 -2.83 -2.28
CA GLN A 27 -4.46 -1.45 -2.26
C GLN A 27 -4.81 -0.98 -0.85
N TYR A 28 -5.60 -1.77 -0.11
CA TYR A 28 -6.08 -1.36 1.21
C TYR A 28 -5.13 -1.75 2.35
N ASN A 29 -4.27 -2.74 2.12
CA ASN A 29 -3.30 -3.29 3.05
C ASN A 29 -3.86 -3.56 4.47
N PRO A 30 -4.99 -4.29 4.58
CA PRO A 30 -5.63 -4.54 5.88
C PRO A 30 -4.79 -5.48 6.75
N ASP A 31 -4.90 -5.35 8.07
CA ASP A 31 -4.32 -6.34 9.00
C ASP A 31 -5.18 -7.61 9.04
N PHE A 32 -6.51 -7.42 8.94
CA PHE A 32 -7.49 -8.49 8.87
C PHE A 32 -8.54 -8.17 7.79
N LEU A 33 -8.77 -9.13 6.88
CA LEU A 33 -9.87 -9.11 5.92
C LEU A 33 -10.73 -10.37 6.12
N SER A 34 -11.99 -10.17 6.45
CA SER A 34 -12.92 -11.26 6.70
C SER A 34 -13.96 -11.34 5.59
N LEU A 35 -13.99 -12.49 4.94
CA LEU A 35 -14.89 -12.78 3.83
C LEU A 35 -16.03 -13.70 4.23
N GLN A 36 -17.21 -13.45 3.67
CA GLN A 36 -18.39 -14.30 3.78
C GLN A 36 -18.82 -14.79 2.39
N GLU A 37 -19.58 -15.88 2.33
CA GLU A 37 -19.99 -16.58 1.10
C GLU A 37 -18.82 -16.97 0.20
N THR A 38 -17.72 -17.44 0.77
CA THR A 38 -16.52 -17.74 -0.03
C THR A 38 -16.72 -18.93 -0.97
N ASN A 39 -17.47 -19.95 -0.55
CA ASN A 39 -17.74 -21.17 -1.32
C ASN A 39 -16.46 -21.87 -1.83
N ILE A 40 -15.35 -21.79 -1.09
CA ILE A 40 -14.07 -22.43 -1.46
C ILE A 40 -13.48 -23.22 -0.29
N ASN A 41 -12.78 -24.31 -0.62
CA ASN A 41 -12.03 -25.11 0.36
C ASN A 41 -10.53 -24.74 0.40
N ASN A 42 -10.02 -24.11 -0.66
CA ASN A 42 -8.61 -23.75 -0.77
C ASN A 42 -8.47 -22.46 -1.58
N PHE A 43 -7.55 -21.60 -1.17
CA PHE A 43 -7.20 -20.37 -1.87
C PHE A 43 -5.73 -20.39 -2.30
N LYS A 44 -5.45 -20.99 -3.47
CA LYS A 44 -4.09 -21.38 -3.90
C LYS A 44 -3.14 -20.21 -4.22
N LYS A 45 -3.67 -19.05 -4.61
CA LYS A 45 -2.87 -17.90 -5.07
C LYS A 45 -3.09 -16.66 -4.19
N LEU A 46 -3.09 -16.83 -2.86
CA LEU A 46 -3.10 -15.68 -1.95
C LEU A 46 -1.74 -14.97 -2.00
N HIS A 47 -1.77 -13.64 -1.93
CA HIS A 47 -0.55 -12.84 -1.85
C HIS A 47 0.35 -13.24 -0.67
N SER A 48 1.67 -13.31 -0.88
CA SER A 48 2.67 -13.89 0.04
C SER A 48 2.83 -13.18 1.39
N ALA A 49 2.27 -11.97 1.53
CA ALA A 49 2.23 -11.22 2.78
C ALA A 49 1.10 -11.69 3.73
N TYR A 50 0.18 -12.53 3.24
CA TYR A 50 -1.04 -12.91 3.95
C TYR A 50 -1.16 -14.42 4.16
N LEU A 51 -1.87 -14.78 5.23
CA LEU A 51 -2.32 -16.13 5.53
C LEU A 51 -3.85 -16.14 5.57
N ALA A 52 -4.47 -17.30 5.32
CA ALA A 52 -5.91 -17.45 5.31
C ALA A 52 -6.38 -18.61 6.21
N ILE A 53 -7.49 -18.37 6.92
CA ILE A 53 -8.24 -19.37 7.67
C ILE A 53 -9.56 -19.56 6.94
N ILE A 54 -9.81 -20.74 6.39
CA ILE A 54 -11.02 -21.06 5.63
C ILE A 54 -11.93 -21.95 6.47
N ASN A 55 -13.22 -21.64 6.49
CA ASN A 55 -14.26 -22.51 7.02
C ASN A 55 -15.37 -22.63 5.99
N ASN A 56 -15.47 -23.78 5.35
CA ASN A 56 -16.44 -24.04 4.30
C ASN A 56 -17.07 -25.41 4.54
N ASN A 57 -18.39 -25.49 4.43
CA ASN A 57 -19.11 -26.75 4.48
C ASN A 57 -19.46 -27.18 3.06
N ILE A 58 -18.99 -28.35 2.64
CA ILE A 58 -19.11 -28.85 1.26
C ILE A 58 -20.56 -29.16 0.89
N GLU A 59 -21.36 -29.58 1.88
CA GLU A 59 -22.78 -29.91 1.70
C GLU A 59 -23.64 -28.64 1.58
N ASN A 60 -23.23 -27.57 2.26
CA ASN A 60 -23.94 -26.30 2.24
C ASN A 60 -23.32 -25.31 1.24
N LYS A 61 -23.77 -25.41 -0.02
CA LYS A 61 -23.30 -24.59 -1.16
C LYS A 61 -23.57 -23.08 -1.02
N SER A 62 -24.33 -22.63 -0.02
CA SER A 62 -24.60 -21.21 0.28
C SER A 62 -23.87 -20.73 1.54
N SER A 63 -22.78 -21.39 1.95
CA SER A 63 -22.02 -21.09 3.17
C SER A 63 -20.53 -20.88 2.88
N GLY A 64 -19.79 -20.36 3.85
CA GLY A 64 -18.34 -20.24 3.75
C GLY A 64 -17.84 -18.91 4.30
N THR A 65 -16.91 -19.00 5.24
CA THR A 65 -16.24 -17.86 5.84
C THR A 65 -14.73 -17.99 5.67
N MET A 66 -14.03 -16.87 5.56
CA MET A 66 -12.58 -16.84 5.52
C MET A 66 -12.04 -15.64 6.29
N ILE A 67 -10.96 -15.82 7.05
CA ILE A 67 -10.20 -14.71 7.63
C ILE A 67 -8.83 -14.71 6.97
N ILE A 68 -8.55 -13.65 6.20
CA ILE A 68 -7.24 -13.33 5.67
C ILE A 68 -6.56 -12.36 6.64
N TYR A 69 -5.30 -12.59 6.98
CA TYR A 69 -4.56 -11.74 7.92
C TYR A 69 -3.09 -11.66 7.53
N LYS A 70 -2.40 -10.58 7.93
CA LYS A 70 -0.96 -10.44 7.63
C LYS A 70 -0.16 -11.52 8.34
N LYS A 71 0.81 -12.11 7.63
CA LYS A 71 1.64 -13.23 8.11
C LYS A 71 2.45 -12.91 9.38
N GLU A 72 2.73 -11.62 9.63
CA GLU A 72 3.47 -11.14 10.80
C GLU A 72 2.62 -11.12 12.09
N ILE A 73 1.30 -11.29 11.97
CA ILE A 73 0.39 -11.32 13.11
C ILE A 73 0.33 -12.74 13.67
N GLU A 74 0.76 -12.88 14.92
CA GLU A 74 0.76 -14.15 15.64
C GLU A 74 -0.66 -14.67 15.92
N LEU A 75 -1.02 -15.76 15.25
CA LEU A 75 -2.25 -16.53 15.47
C LEU A 75 -2.04 -17.55 16.60
N ILE A 76 -2.92 -17.51 17.61
CA ILE A 76 -2.86 -18.39 18.79
C ILE A 76 -3.78 -19.59 18.64
N LYS A 77 -5.05 -19.35 18.25
CA LYS A 77 -6.09 -20.39 18.24
C LYS A 77 -7.16 -20.10 17.21
N ILE A 78 -7.73 -21.15 16.63
CA ILE A 78 -8.89 -21.09 15.74
C ILE A 78 -10.03 -21.94 16.31
N GLU A 79 -11.24 -21.42 16.24
CA GLU A 79 -12.49 -22.15 16.47
C GLU A 79 -13.38 -21.95 15.23
N LYS A 80 -13.93 -23.03 14.68
CA LYS A 80 -14.79 -23.02 13.47
C LYS A 80 -16.14 -23.61 13.80
N GLU A 81 -17.19 -23.00 13.28
CA GLU A 81 -18.56 -23.53 13.37
C GLU A 81 -18.85 -24.47 12.21
N GLU A 82 -19.55 -25.58 12.47
CA GLU A 82 -19.73 -26.72 11.57
C GLU A 82 -20.41 -26.36 10.24
N SER A 83 -21.36 -25.42 10.25
CA SER A 83 -22.05 -25.00 9.03
C SER A 83 -21.23 -24.11 8.11
N GLY A 84 -19.99 -23.76 8.48
CA GLY A 84 -19.13 -22.86 7.70
C GLY A 84 -19.39 -21.37 7.94
N ARG A 85 -20.29 -21.03 8.88
CA ARG A 85 -20.81 -19.66 9.04
C ARG A 85 -20.06 -18.81 10.05
N ILE A 86 -19.22 -19.39 10.91
CA ILE A 86 -18.42 -18.64 11.88
C ILE A 86 -16.97 -19.13 11.89
N ILE A 87 -16.03 -18.19 11.90
CA ILE A 87 -14.64 -18.41 12.33
C ILE A 87 -14.36 -17.46 13.49
N ARG A 88 -13.85 -18.00 14.58
CA ARG A 88 -13.22 -17.23 15.65
C ARG A 88 -11.73 -17.51 15.67
N ALA A 89 -10.94 -16.49 15.36
CA ALA A 89 -9.49 -16.54 15.37
C ALA A 89 -8.95 -15.66 16.49
N HIS A 90 -8.19 -16.26 17.41
CA HIS A 90 -7.51 -15.57 18.50
C HIS A 90 -6.10 -15.22 18.06
N PHE A 91 -5.78 -13.93 18.04
CA PHE A 91 -4.43 -13.41 17.82
C PHE A 91 -3.90 -12.84 19.13
N LYS A 92 -2.60 -12.58 19.21
CA LYS A 92 -1.92 -12.09 20.42
C LYS A 92 -2.67 -11.00 21.20
N ASN A 93 -3.25 -10.04 20.49
CA ASN A 93 -3.84 -8.84 21.10
C ASN A 93 -5.29 -8.57 20.68
N VAL A 94 -5.89 -9.42 19.85
CA VAL A 94 -7.24 -9.21 19.31
C VAL A 94 -7.83 -10.56 18.92
N THR A 95 -9.13 -10.72 19.11
CA THR A 95 -9.86 -11.89 18.61
C THR A 95 -10.81 -11.43 17.52
N ILE A 96 -10.73 -12.05 16.34
CA ILE A 96 -11.62 -11.74 15.22
C ILE A 96 -12.67 -12.84 15.10
N VAL A 97 -13.94 -12.45 15.17
CA VAL A 97 -15.09 -13.32 14.91
C VAL A 97 -15.70 -12.90 13.58
N ASN A 98 -15.39 -13.65 12.52
CA ASN A 98 -16.03 -13.51 11.22
C ASN A 98 -17.29 -14.37 11.19
N MET A 99 -18.43 -13.78 10.82
CA MET A 99 -19.70 -14.50 10.74
C MET A 99 -20.54 -14.18 9.49
N TYR A 100 -21.32 -15.17 9.07
CA TYR A 100 -22.32 -15.10 8.01
C TYR A 100 -23.67 -15.65 8.51
N ALA A 101 -24.54 -14.76 8.99
CA ALA A 101 -25.85 -15.16 9.49
C ALA A 101 -26.76 -15.69 8.37
N PRO A 102 -27.64 -16.68 8.63
CA PRO A 102 -28.63 -17.13 7.65
C PRO A 102 -29.50 -16.00 7.13
N THR A 103 -29.89 -16.06 5.85
CA THR A 103 -30.87 -15.11 5.31
C THR A 103 -32.26 -15.43 5.87
N ARG A 104 -33.19 -14.46 5.83
CA ARG A 104 -34.58 -14.72 6.26
C ARG A 104 -35.32 -15.72 5.36
N ASN A 105 -34.87 -15.86 4.12
CA ASN A 105 -35.45 -16.78 3.14
C ASN A 105 -35.03 -18.24 3.42
N GLU A 106 -33.89 -18.45 4.06
CA GLU A 106 -33.42 -19.75 4.58
C GLU A 106 -34.17 -20.18 5.87
N ALA A 107 -35.43 -19.77 6.02
CA ALA A 107 -36.29 -19.81 7.21
C ALA A 107 -35.91 -18.85 8.34
N ALA A 108 -36.82 -17.92 8.68
CA ALA A 108 -36.63 -16.94 9.75
C ALA A 108 -36.29 -17.57 11.12
N ALA A 109 -36.74 -18.81 11.37
CA ALA A 109 -36.39 -19.58 12.56
C ALA A 109 -34.88 -19.86 12.66
N ASN A 110 -34.21 -20.11 11.53
CA ASN A 110 -32.78 -20.41 11.49
C ASN A 110 -31.93 -19.19 11.86
N GLN A 111 -32.29 -17.99 11.37
CA GLN A 111 -31.62 -16.76 11.79
C GLN A 111 -31.84 -16.45 13.27
N HIS A 112 -33.06 -16.70 13.78
CA HIS A 112 -33.38 -16.50 15.19
C HIS A 112 -32.55 -17.42 16.11
N LEU A 113 -32.52 -18.72 15.80
CA LEU A 113 -31.72 -19.71 16.52
C LEU A 113 -30.22 -19.41 16.43
N PHE A 114 -29.75 -18.91 15.30
CA PHE A 114 -28.36 -18.52 15.11
C PHE A 114 -27.91 -17.47 16.14
N PHE A 115 -28.70 -16.40 16.33
CA PHE A 115 -28.37 -15.35 17.30
C PHE A 115 -28.56 -15.74 18.76
N LEU A 116 -29.49 -16.66 19.07
CA LEU A 116 -29.74 -17.10 20.44
C LEU A 116 -28.81 -18.22 20.90
N HIS A 117 -28.44 -19.15 20.03
CA HIS A 117 -27.77 -20.39 20.42
C HIS A 117 -26.44 -20.64 19.71
N VAL A 118 -26.22 -20.14 18.49
CA VAL A 118 -24.99 -20.43 17.74
C VAL A 118 -23.95 -19.36 18.02
N LEU A 119 -24.21 -18.11 17.65
CA LEU A 119 -23.26 -17.00 17.81
C LEU A 119 -22.79 -16.82 19.26
N PRO A 120 -23.66 -16.90 20.30
CA PRO A 120 -23.21 -16.73 21.69
C PRO A 120 -22.18 -17.77 22.16
N LYS A 121 -22.12 -18.97 21.56
CA LYS A 121 -21.08 -19.98 21.91
C LYS A 121 -19.66 -19.51 21.56
N PHE A 122 -19.54 -18.61 20.59
CA PHE A 122 -18.26 -18.04 20.15
C PHE A 122 -17.92 -16.73 20.84
N LEU A 123 -18.79 -16.22 21.72
CA LEU A 123 -18.63 -14.93 22.38
C LEU A 123 -18.52 -15.13 23.89
N LYS A 124 -17.65 -14.35 24.53
CA LYS A 124 -17.52 -14.33 25.98
C LYS A 124 -18.09 -13.03 26.52
N ALA A 125 -18.83 -13.11 27.62
CA ALA A 125 -19.27 -11.91 28.33
C ALA A 125 -18.05 -11.13 28.83
N ASN A 126 -18.10 -9.80 28.74
CA ASN A 126 -17.02 -8.89 29.13
C ASN A 126 -15.67 -9.13 28.42
N ASP A 127 -15.68 -9.74 27.23
CA ASP A 127 -14.49 -9.82 26.38
C ASP A 127 -14.21 -8.45 25.74
N GLU A 128 -13.11 -7.84 26.15
CA GLU A 128 -12.70 -6.50 25.71
C GLU A 128 -11.81 -6.51 24.47
N ASN A 129 -11.45 -7.68 23.93
CA ASN A 129 -10.53 -7.81 22.81
C ASN A 129 -11.16 -8.49 21.57
N THR A 130 -12.37 -9.00 21.70
CA THR A 130 -13.09 -9.62 20.58
C THR A 130 -13.78 -8.56 19.71
N ILE A 131 -13.56 -8.63 18.40
CA ILE A 131 -14.25 -7.85 17.36
C ILE A 131 -15.12 -8.81 16.57
N ILE A 132 -16.41 -8.47 16.41
CA ILE A 132 -17.39 -9.29 15.69
C ILE A 132 -17.75 -8.58 14.39
N LEU A 133 -17.68 -9.28 13.27
CA LEU A 133 -17.90 -8.68 11.98
C LEU A 133 -18.44 -9.66 10.95
N GLY A 134 -18.95 -9.10 9.85
CA GLY A 134 -19.44 -9.85 8.69
C GLY A 134 -20.87 -9.49 8.35
N VAL A 135 -21.61 -10.46 7.79
CA VAL A 135 -22.98 -10.27 7.32
C VAL A 135 -23.96 -10.72 8.39
N PHE A 136 -24.74 -9.80 8.92
CA PHE A 136 -25.75 -10.11 9.94
C PHE A 136 -27.12 -10.41 9.35
N ASN A 137 -27.33 -10.15 8.05
CA ASN A 137 -28.59 -10.42 7.33
C ASN A 137 -29.86 -9.90 8.04
N CYS A 138 -29.73 -8.84 8.85
CA CYS A 138 -30.84 -8.25 9.56
C CYS A 138 -30.63 -6.76 9.85
N ILE A 139 -31.72 -6.08 10.16
CA ILE A 139 -31.79 -4.66 10.50
C ILE A 139 -31.92 -4.52 12.01
N ILE A 140 -31.12 -3.66 12.64
CA ILE A 140 -31.24 -3.33 14.07
C ILE A 140 -31.56 -1.85 14.35
N ASP A 141 -31.47 -1.03 13.31
CA ASP A 141 -31.72 0.40 13.32
C ASP A 141 -32.52 0.79 12.06
N GLU A 142 -33.53 1.63 12.20
CA GLU A 142 -34.39 2.04 11.10
C GLU A 142 -33.67 2.80 9.99
N ARG A 143 -32.53 3.43 10.29
CA ARG A 143 -31.69 4.12 9.30
C ARG A 143 -30.96 3.14 8.39
N ASP A 144 -30.83 1.88 8.81
CA ASP A 144 -30.14 0.85 8.05
C ASP A 144 -31.01 0.22 6.95
N ARG A 145 -32.23 0.72 6.72
CA ARG A 145 -33.11 0.23 5.64
C ARG A 145 -33.82 1.39 4.96
N GLU A 146 -33.75 1.39 3.64
CA GLU A 146 -34.59 2.23 2.79
C GLU A 146 -35.96 1.56 2.57
N GLY A 147 -37.05 2.33 2.67
CA GLY A 147 -38.42 1.86 2.46
C GLY A 147 -39.32 1.77 3.71
N ILE A 148 -40.58 1.41 3.50
CA ILE A 148 -41.69 1.54 4.48
C ILE A 148 -41.64 0.46 5.58
N LYS A 149 -41.22 -0.77 5.24
CA LYS A 149 -41.20 -1.90 6.19
C LYS A 149 -39.81 -2.11 6.79
N LYS A 150 -39.59 -1.59 8.00
CA LYS A 150 -38.31 -1.65 8.73
C LYS A 150 -38.35 -2.69 9.86
N LYS A 151 -38.48 -3.98 9.52
CA LYS A 151 -38.59 -5.04 10.53
C LYS A 151 -37.26 -5.30 11.25
N ILE A 152 -37.10 -4.64 12.40
CA ILE A 152 -35.96 -4.78 13.32
C ILE A 152 -35.85 -6.22 13.85
N ASN A 153 -34.62 -6.72 14.00
CA ASN A 153 -34.30 -7.98 14.66
C ASN A 153 -33.91 -7.71 16.13
N PRO A 154 -34.80 -7.96 17.10
CA PRO A 154 -34.53 -7.66 18.50
C PRO A 154 -33.47 -8.60 19.11
N GLN A 155 -33.27 -9.80 18.58
CA GLN A 155 -32.33 -10.77 19.14
C GLN A 155 -30.88 -10.30 19.00
N LEU A 156 -30.49 -9.86 17.79
CA LEU A 156 -29.17 -9.28 17.59
C LEU A 156 -29.01 -8.00 18.42
N LYS A 157 -30.01 -7.11 18.41
CA LYS A 157 -29.97 -5.86 19.18
C LYS A 157 -29.73 -6.12 20.67
N ASN A 158 -30.49 -7.05 21.26
CA ASN A 158 -30.35 -7.44 22.66
C ASN A 158 -29.00 -8.10 22.94
N LEU A 159 -28.50 -8.95 22.03
CA LEU A 159 -27.20 -9.60 22.18
C LEU A 159 -26.06 -8.57 22.22
N ILE A 160 -26.03 -7.61 21.28
CA ILE A 160 -25.00 -6.57 21.20
C ILE A 160 -25.04 -5.67 22.45
N VAL A 161 -26.24 -5.27 22.90
CA VAL A 161 -26.41 -4.49 24.13
C VAL A 161 -25.90 -5.27 25.35
N ARG A 162 -26.30 -6.54 25.49
CA ARG A 162 -25.87 -7.41 26.60
C ARG A 162 -24.36 -7.59 26.66
N LEU A 163 -23.70 -7.70 25.50
CA LEU A 163 -22.25 -7.82 25.41
C LEU A 163 -21.52 -6.48 25.61
N LYS A 164 -22.25 -5.36 25.67
CA LYS A 164 -21.72 -3.98 25.71
C LYS A 164 -20.86 -3.66 24.48
N TYR A 165 -21.31 -4.10 23.32
CA TYR A 165 -20.68 -3.79 22.03
C TYR A 165 -21.33 -2.55 21.42
N ILE A 166 -20.58 -1.87 20.56
CA ILE A 166 -21.04 -0.73 19.76
C ILE A 166 -20.81 -1.02 18.28
N ASP A 167 -21.68 -0.48 17.44
CA ASP A 167 -21.51 -0.50 15.99
C ASP A 167 -20.47 0.56 15.60
N ALA A 168 -19.36 0.12 15.01
CA ALA A 168 -18.24 1.01 14.69
C ALA A 168 -18.62 2.05 13.63
N PHE A 169 -19.40 1.66 12.61
CA PHE A 169 -19.85 2.56 11.56
C PHE A 169 -20.78 3.64 12.12
N ARG A 170 -21.77 3.26 12.93
CA ARG A 170 -22.72 4.22 13.54
C ARG A 170 -22.08 5.12 14.58
N THR A 171 -20.98 4.67 15.18
CA THR A 171 -20.22 5.49 16.14
C THR A 171 -19.53 6.67 15.46
N VAL A 172 -18.98 6.45 14.26
CA VAL A 172 -18.32 7.51 13.47
C VAL A 172 -19.33 8.29 12.63
N ASN A 173 -20.38 7.62 12.14
CA ASN A 173 -21.35 8.16 11.20
C ASN A 173 -22.78 8.05 11.77
N PRO A 174 -23.14 8.80 12.83
CA PRO A 174 -24.42 8.63 13.52
C PRO A 174 -25.63 8.95 12.64
N ASN A 175 -25.51 9.93 11.73
CA ASN A 175 -26.65 10.44 10.97
C ASN A 175 -26.60 10.09 9.46
N ILE A 176 -25.59 9.35 9.01
CA ILE A 176 -25.41 9.05 7.58
C ILE A 176 -26.25 7.85 7.17
N ASN A 177 -27.14 8.02 6.20
CA ASN A 177 -27.82 6.90 5.56
C ASN A 177 -26.89 6.26 4.52
N ALA A 178 -26.17 5.22 4.94
CA ALA A 178 -25.29 4.43 4.09
C ALA A 178 -25.68 2.96 4.18
N TYR A 179 -25.69 2.30 3.03
CA TYR A 179 -26.12 0.92 2.87
C TYR A 179 -24.96 0.06 2.39
N THR A 180 -25.00 -1.23 2.69
CA THR A 180 -23.95 -2.18 2.30
C THR A 180 -24.48 -3.26 1.38
N PHE A 181 -25.78 -3.30 1.11
CA PHE A 181 -26.41 -4.30 0.26
C PHE A 181 -27.57 -3.67 -0.51
N VAL A 182 -27.65 -4.00 -1.81
CA VAL A 182 -28.73 -3.56 -2.69
C VAL A 182 -29.53 -4.78 -3.13
N SER A 183 -30.86 -4.71 -2.97
CA SER A 183 -31.78 -5.74 -3.44
C SER A 183 -32.89 -5.12 -4.27
N PRO A 184 -33.65 -5.90 -5.06
CA PRO A 184 -34.84 -5.40 -5.75
C PRO A 184 -35.85 -4.72 -4.82
N ASN A 185 -35.89 -5.11 -3.54
CA ASN A 185 -36.80 -4.58 -2.54
C ASN A 185 -36.29 -3.30 -1.84
N GLY A 186 -35.14 -2.75 -2.26
CA GLY A 186 -34.50 -1.57 -1.69
C GLY A 186 -33.13 -1.85 -1.04
N LYS A 187 -32.51 -0.81 -0.50
CA LYS A 187 -31.15 -0.82 0.06
C LYS A 187 -31.12 -1.06 1.56
N SER A 188 -30.11 -1.77 2.05
CA SER A 188 -29.92 -2.01 3.49
C SER A 188 -28.47 -2.05 3.91
N ARG A 189 -28.21 -1.70 5.17
CA ARG A 189 -26.94 -1.96 5.85
C ARG A 189 -27.09 -3.22 6.68
N ILE A 190 -26.47 -4.30 6.23
CA ILE A 190 -26.51 -5.61 6.90
C ILE A 190 -25.13 -6.15 7.24
N ASP A 191 -24.09 -5.53 6.68
CA ASP A 191 -22.68 -5.78 6.95
C ASP A 191 -22.24 -4.83 8.05
N ARG A 192 -21.64 -5.37 9.12
CA ARG A 192 -21.30 -4.58 10.31
C ARG A 192 -19.98 -5.03 10.92
N ILE A 193 -19.36 -4.10 11.63
CA ILE A 193 -18.25 -4.36 12.55
C ILE A 193 -18.69 -3.85 13.93
N TYR A 194 -18.79 -4.76 14.88
CA TYR A 194 -19.05 -4.47 16.28
C TYR A 194 -17.77 -4.62 17.10
N ILE A 195 -17.51 -3.63 17.95
CA ILE A 195 -16.38 -3.65 18.88
C ILE A 195 -16.87 -3.47 20.32
N PRO A 196 -16.09 -3.88 21.33
CA PRO A 196 -16.41 -3.60 22.72
C PRO A 196 -16.49 -2.10 22.96
N SER A 197 -17.52 -1.63 23.67
CA SER A 197 -17.75 -0.20 23.97
C SER A 197 -16.53 0.51 24.58
N LYS A 198 -15.72 -0.20 25.37
CA LYS A 198 -14.47 0.31 25.96
C LYS A 198 -13.41 0.68 24.91
N GLN A 199 -13.48 0.09 23.72
CA GLN A 199 -12.57 0.39 22.61
C GLN A 199 -13.02 1.61 21.77
N LYS A 200 -14.19 2.22 22.07
CA LYS A 200 -14.74 3.37 21.32
C LYS A 200 -13.71 4.47 21.04
N ARG A 201 -12.90 4.82 22.05
CA ARG A 201 -11.91 5.90 21.96
C ARG A 201 -10.80 5.65 20.94
N TYR A 202 -10.62 4.41 20.51
CA TYR A 202 -9.59 4.02 19.56
C TYR A 202 -10.09 3.96 18.12
N ILE A 203 -11.39 4.13 17.89
CA ILE A 203 -11.92 4.23 16.53
C ILE A 203 -11.40 5.53 15.92
N LYS A 204 -10.62 5.44 14.84
CA LYS A 204 -10.19 6.60 14.06
C LYS A 204 -11.15 6.87 12.92
N ASN A 205 -11.56 5.82 12.23
CA ASN A 205 -12.48 5.94 11.11
C ASN A 205 -13.24 4.63 10.88
N CYS A 206 -14.41 4.72 10.25
CA CYS A 206 -15.13 3.56 9.74
C CYS A 206 -15.89 3.96 8.46
N ILE A 207 -15.54 3.34 7.33
CA ILE A 207 -16.05 3.69 6.01
C ILE A 207 -16.53 2.46 5.25
N ASN A 208 -17.42 2.70 4.28
CA ASN A 208 -17.83 1.69 3.31
C ASN A 208 -16.93 1.77 2.07
N ILE A 209 -16.53 0.62 1.53
CA ILE A 209 -15.64 0.50 0.37
C ILE A 209 -16.31 -0.37 -0.69
N ASN A 210 -16.49 0.17 -1.89
CA ASN A 210 -17.07 -0.58 -2.99
C ASN A 210 -16.15 -1.72 -3.43
N PHE A 211 -16.76 -2.88 -3.69
CA PHE A 211 -16.08 -4.04 -4.25
C PHE A 211 -16.83 -4.48 -5.50
N ALA A 212 -16.26 -4.26 -6.67
CA ALA A 212 -16.96 -4.36 -7.96
C ALA A 212 -17.59 -5.74 -8.25
N TYR A 213 -17.03 -6.81 -7.68
CA TYR A 213 -17.49 -8.18 -7.91
C TYR A 213 -18.47 -8.71 -6.85
N SER A 214 -19.04 -7.83 -6.04
CA SER A 214 -20.05 -8.19 -5.04
C SER A 214 -21.23 -7.22 -5.08
N ASP A 215 -22.41 -7.75 -4.79
CA ASP A 215 -23.63 -7.00 -4.47
C ASP A 215 -23.60 -6.39 -3.07
N HIS A 216 -22.55 -6.71 -2.30
CA HIS A 216 -22.22 -6.08 -1.04
C HIS A 216 -21.07 -5.07 -1.15
N VAL A 217 -21.15 -4.07 -0.28
CA VAL A 217 -20.10 -3.07 -0.05
C VAL A 217 -19.32 -3.49 1.20
N ALA A 218 -17.99 -3.49 1.12
CA ALA A 218 -17.15 -3.81 2.26
C ALA A 218 -17.25 -2.72 3.34
N VAL A 219 -17.09 -3.11 4.60
CA VAL A 219 -16.97 -2.18 5.73
C VAL A 219 -15.54 -2.24 6.25
N MET A 220 -14.86 -1.09 6.29
CA MET A 220 -13.51 -0.96 6.85
C MET A 220 -13.53 -0.16 8.13
N LEU A 221 -12.87 -0.70 9.16
CA LEU A 221 -12.63 -0.06 10.43
C LEU A 221 -11.14 0.21 10.60
N GLU A 222 -10.80 1.45 10.95
CA GLU A 222 -9.45 1.86 11.33
C GLU A 222 -9.39 2.14 12.83
N LEU A 223 -8.52 1.39 13.51
CA LEU A 223 -8.28 1.49 14.94
C LEU A 223 -6.88 2.04 15.22
N GLU A 224 -6.76 2.86 16.26
CA GLU A 224 -5.47 3.27 16.80
C GLU A 224 -4.71 2.05 17.36
N GLU A 225 -3.39 1.96 17.14
CA GLU A 225 -2.57 0.81 17.58
C GLU A 225 -2.65 0.50 19.09
N SER A 226 -3.10 1.46 19.90
CA SER A 226 -3.35 1.27 21.33
C SER A 226 -4.49 0.30 21.66
N VAL A 227 -5.29 -0.15 20.67
CA VAL A 227 -6.31 -1.23 20.85
C VAL A 227 -5.69 -2.53 21.35
N CYS A 228 -4.40 -2.74 21.10
CA CYS A 228 -3.71 -3.99 21.41
C CYS A 228 -2.80 -3.92 22.63
N LYS A 229 -2.96 -2.93 23.51
CA LYS A 229 -2.30 -2.93 24.81
C LYS A 229 -3.32 -3.22 25.90
N PRO A 230 -3.17 -4.31 26.68
CA PRO A 230 -3.96 -4.48 27.89
C PRO A 230 -3.81 -3.22 28.76
N VAL A 231 -4.90 -2.80 29.38
CA VAL A 231 -4.92 -1.68 30.32
C VAL A 231 -3.89 -1.97 31.43
N ASN A 232 -2.81 -1.20 31.40
CA ASN A 232 -1.75 -0.99 32.39
C ASN A 232 -1.40 -2.12 33.37
N LYS A 233 -0.25 -2.77 33.12
CA LYS A 233 0.81 -2.90 34.13
C LYS A 233 2.16 -2.64 33.46
N ASN A 234 2.86 -1.60 33.90
CA ASN A 234 4.30 -1.35 33.80
C ASN A 234 5.14 -2.29 32.90
N ILE A 235 5.11 -2.14 31.57
CA ILE A 235 6.10 -2.76 30.68
C ILE A 235 6.77 -1.67 29.83
N LEU A 236 7.76 -1.05 30.47
CA LEU A 236 9.07 -0.67 29.96
C LEU A 236 9.17 0.06 28.61
N ARG A 237 9.77 1.25 28.70
CA ARG A 237 10.44 2.03 27.64
C ARG A 237 11.47 1.18 26.87
N LYS A 238 11.04 0.28 25.99
CA LYS A 238 11.93 -0.51 25.13
C LYS A 238 12.02 0.11 23.74
N LEU A 239 13.24 0.21 23.22
CA LEU A 239 13.53 0.63 21.86
C LEU A 239 12.90 -0.36 20.86
N ASN A 240 12.30 0.14 19.78
CA ASN A 240 11.91 -0.72 18.66
C ASN A 240 13.17 -1.23 17.97
N THR A 241 13.51 -2.51 18.11
CA THR A 241 14.78 -3.06 17.61
C THR A 241 14.84 -3.14 16.09
N SER A 242 13.71 -3.12 15.38
CA SER A 242 13.74 -3.11 13.90
C SER A 242 14.36 -1.85 13.32
N VAL A 243 14.41 -0.76 14.09
CA VAL A 243 15.11 0.46 13.66
C VAL A 243 16.62 0.26 13.55
N LEU A 244 17.17 -0.74 14.26
CA LEU A 244 18.61 -1.06 14.20
C LEU A 244 19.02 -1.72 12.88
N GLU A 245 18.05 -2.19 12.09
CA GLU A 245 18.27 -2.74 10.75
C GLU A 245 18.22 -1.65 9.67
N ASP A 246 17.86 -0.41 10.04
CA ASP A 246 17.80 0.72 9.11
C ASP A 246 19.21 1.28 8.85
N PRO A 247 19.72 1.24 7.60
CA PRO A 247 21.07 1.71 7.27
C PRO A 247 21.33 3.17 7.67
N TYR A 248 20.33 4.04 7.55
CA TYR A 248 20.45 5.45 7.91
C TYR A 248 20.56 5.64 9.43
N PHE A 249 19.85 4.80 10.20
CA PHE A 249 19.96 4.82 11.66
C PHE A 249 21.29 4.23 12.14
N GLN A 250 21.81 3.22 11.44
CA GLN A 250 23.14 2.66 11.71
C GLN A 250 24.22 3.72 11.52
N GLU A 251 24.17 4.50 10.43
CA GLU A 251 25.11 5.62 10.20
C GLU A 251 25.02 6.68 11.31
N GLU A 252 23.81 7.08 11.72
CA GLU A 252 23.63 8.02 12.84
C GLU A 252 24.17 7.47 14.17
N ILE A 253 23.98 6.17 14.43
CA ILE A 253 24.52 5.51 15.63
C ILE A 253 26.04 5.48 15.59
N GLU A 254 26.66 5.16 14.45
CA GLU A 254 28.12 5.13 14.31
C GLU A 254 28.72 6.51 14.61
N ILE A 255 28.16 7.56 14.01
CA ILE A 255 28.56 8.95 14.26
C ILE A 255 28.36 9.31 15.74
N PHE A 256 27.23 8.92 16.32
CA PHE A 256 26.93 9.15 17.74
C PHE A 256 27.95 8.47 18.66
N ILE A 257 28.29 7.20 18.42
CA ILE A 257 29.24 6.43 19.24
C ILE A 257 30.64 7.04 19.11
N LEU A 258 31.08 7.41 17.92
CA LEU A 258 32.39 8.04 17.69
C LEU A 258 32.49 9.38 18.46
N ASN A 259 31.44 10.21 18.38
CA ASN A 259 31.37 11.47 19.11
C ASN A 259 31.27 11.29 20.62
N ALA A 260 30.61 10.24 21.09
CA ALA A 260 30.51 9.97 22.52
C ALA A 260 31.83 9.45 23.09
N LYS A 261 32.58 8.64 22.33
CA LYS A 261 33.92 8.17 22.71
C LYS A 261 34.94 9.31 22.82
N SER A 262 34.93 10.23 21.86
CA SER A 262 35.86 11.37 21.85
C SER A 262 35.64 12.39 22.97
N LYS A 263 34.54 12.27 23.73
CA LYS A 263 34.17 13.16 24.84
C LYS A 263 34.18 12.48 26.20
N ILE A 264 34.78 11.28 26.32
CA ILE A 264 34.76 10.51 27.57
C ILE A 264 35.38 11.28 28.76
N TYR A 265 36.40 12.11 28.49
CA TYR A 265 37.09 12.94 29.49
C TYR A 265 36.25 14.13 29.99
N GLU A 266 35.13 14.47 29.34
CA GLU A 266 34.23 15.54 29.79
C GLU A 266 33.33 15.11 30.96
N TYR A 267 33.35 13.82 31.34
CA TYR A 267 32.49 13.25 32.38
C TYR A 267 33.28 12.89 33.63
N GLN A 268 32.60 12.94 34.79
CA GLN A 268 33.24 12.72 36.09
C GLN A 268 33.73 11.29 36.30
N SER A 269 33.13 10.32 35.61
CA SER A 269 33.54 8.91 35.65
C SER A 269 33.04 8.16 34.41
N ILE A 270 33.56 6.96 34.19
CA ILE A 270 33.10 6.05 33.13
C ILE A 270 31.61 5.71 33.31
N ILE A 271 31.15 5.55 34.55
CA ILE A 271 29.75 5.26 34.86
C ILE A 271 28.86 6.45 34.49
N ASP A 272 29.29 7.67 34.82
CA ASP A 272 28.58 8.89 34.47
C ASP A 272 28.53 9.13 32.95
N TRP A 273 29.64 8.85 32.25
CA TRP A 273 29.70 8.83 30.79
C TRP A 273 28.74 7.82 30.18
N TRP A 274 28.67 6.60 30.73
CA TRP A 274 27.77 5.56 30.23
C TRP A 274 26.30 5.93 30.43
N GLU A 275 25.92 6.40 31.62
CA GLU A 275 24.52 6.75 31.91
C GLU A 275 24.07 8.02 31.16
N LYS A 276 24.83 9.11 31.23
CA LYS A 276 24.42 10.42 30.66
C LYS A 276 24.93 10.64 29.25
N GLY A 277 26.17 10.24 28.96
CA GLY A 277 26.81 10.43 27.66
C GLY A 277 26.31 9.44 26.60
N ILE A 278 26.08 8.18 26.99
CA ILE A 278 25.62 7.13 26.07
C ILE A 278 24.12 6.88 26.22
N LYS A 279 23.66 6.28 27.32
CA LYS A 279 22.30 5.76 27.45
C LYS A 279 21.22 6.83 27.25
N GLU A 280 21.31 7.96 27.94
CA GLU A 280 20.30 9.02 27.82
C GLU A 280 20.26 9.66 26.43
N LYS A 281 21.42 9.95 25.85
CA LYS A 281 21.53 10.59 24.54
C LYS A 281 21.14 9.64 23.42
N PHE A 282 21.57 8.38 23.47
CA PHE A 282 21.14 7.33 22.55
C PHE A 282 19.63 7.19 22.55
N LYS A 283 19.01 7.12 23.74
CA LYS A 283 17.56 7.06 23.85
C LYS A 283 16.86 8.25 23.18
N LYS A 284 17.37 9.48 23.36
CA LYS A 284 16.82 10.67 22.69
C LYS A 284 16.99 10.61 21.17
N LEU A 285 18.16 10.17 20.70
CA LEU A 285 18.44 9.96 19.28
C LEU A 285 17.44 8.97 18.67
N SER A 286 17.30 7.78 19.25
CA SER A 286 16.39 6.76 18.72
C SER A 286 14.92 7.21 18.75
N GLN A 287 14.51 7.92 19.79
CA GLN A 287 13.15 8.48 19.87
C GLN A 287 12.90 9.52 18.79
N THR A 288 13.88 10.36 18.50
CA THR A 288 13.78 11.42 17.49
C THR A 288 13.72 10.81 16.09
N TYR A 289 14.62 9.87 15.81
CA TYR A 289 14.66 9.14 14.55
C TYR A 289 13.34 8.43 14.24
N CYS A 290 12.82 7.63 15.18
CA CYS A 290 11.55 6.93 15.02
C CYS A 290 10.35 7.89 14.81
N LYS A 291 10.35 9.06 15.48
CA LYS A 291 9.31 10.08 15.28
C LYS A 291 9.38 10.69 13.88
N ASN A 292 10.58 11.03 13.40
CA ASN A 292 10.78 11.61 12.08
C ASN A 292 10.37 10.63 10.98
N LYS A 293 10.81 9.37 11.07
CA LYS A 293 10.42 8.31 10.12
C LYS A 293 8.90 8.08 10.08
N THR A 294 8.24 8.15 11.24
CA THR A 294 6.76 8.07 11.31
C THR A 294 6.09 9.29 10.67
N LYS A 295 6.66 10.49 10.87
CA LYS A 295 6.16 11.74 10.29
C LYS A 295 6.27 11.72 8.76
N GLU A 296 7.40 11.28 8.21
CA GLU A 296 7.62 11.13 6.76
C GLU A 296 6.65 10.12 6.14
N LYS A 297 6.51 8.93 6.75
CA LYS A 297 5.54 7.92 6.31
C LYS A 297 4.11 8.47 6.28
N ASN A 298 3.72 9.24 7.29
CA ASN A 298 2.40 9.86 7.36
C ASN A 298 2.23 11.00 6.33
N ALA A 299 3.27 11.78 6.05
CA ALA A 299 3.25 12.80 5.01
C ALA A 299 3.05 12.17 3.62
N MET A 300 3.76 11.07 3.34
CA MET A 300 3.62 10.31 2.10
C MET A 300 2.21 9.70 1.97
N LYS A 301 1.68 9.11 3.05
CA LYS A 301 0.30 8.58 3.07
C LYS A 301 -0.73 9.67 2.75
N LYS A 302 -0.59 10.85 3.39
CA LYS A 302 -1.47 12.00 3.14
C LYS A 302 -1.38 12.51 1.70
N PHE A 303 -0.18 12.50 1.12
CA PHE A 303 0.01 12.86 -0.29
C PHE A 303 -0.76 11.90 -1.22
N HIS A 304 -0.61 10.59 -1.02
CA HIS A 304 -1.36 9.59 -1.80
C HIS A 304 -2.88 9.70 -1.62
N GLU A 305 -3.36 9.91 -0.39
CA GLU A 305 -4.79 10.13 -0.12
C GLU A 305 -5.30 11.37 -0.86
N LYS A 306 -4.52 12.46 -0.88
CA LYS A 306 -4.87 13.68 -1.61
C LYS A 306 -4.95 13.47 -3.12
N CYS A 307 -4.05 12.68 -3.70
CA CYS A 307 -4.10 12.32 -5.11
C CYS A 307 -5.34 11.47 -5.44
N LEU A 308 -5.69 10.53 -4.57
CA LEU A 308 -6.88 9.69 -4.74
C LEU A 308 -8.18 10.48 -4.61
N ASP A 309 -8.24 11.42 -3.66
CA ASP A 309 -9.40 12.30 -3.47
C ASP A 309 -9.57 13.24 -4.67
N GLN A 310 -8.48 13.75 -5.25
CA GLN A 310 -8.52 14.57 -6.46
C GLN A 310 -9.09 13.79 -7.66
N VAL A 311 -8.60 12.55 -7.87
CA VAL A 311 -9.14 11.65 -8.91
C VAL A 311 -10.63 11.39 -8.68
N LYS A 312 -11.06 11.23 -7.42
CA LYS A 312 -12.46 10.98 -7.08
C LYS A 312 -13.37 12.18 -7.29
N ILE A 313 -12.93 13.40 -6.95
CA ILE A 313 -13.67 14.64 -7.20
C ILE A 313 -13.89 14.85 -8.70
N GLU A 314 -12.92 14.51 -9.53
CA GLU A 314 -13.02 14.60 -10.99
C GLU A 314 -14.03 13.58 -11.57
N ILE A 315 -14.13 12.39 -10.98
CA ILE A 315 -15.16 11.38 -11.33
C ILE A 315 -16.56 11.86 -10.92
N ASP A 316 -16.70 12.40 -9.71
CA ASP A 316 -17.99 12.79 -9.15
C ASP A 316 -18.60 14.05 -9.81
N ASN A 317 -17.77 14.91 -10.44
CA ASN A 317 -18.20 16.12 -11.16
C ASN A 317 -18.68 15.87 -12.62
N GLY A 318 -18.89 14.61 -13.01
CA GLY A 318 -19.44 14.26 -14.33
C GLY A 318 -18.38 13.92 -15.39
N GLY A 319 -17.16 13.59 -14.97
CA GLY A 319 -16.17 12.94 -15.82
C GLY A 319 -16.64 11.55 -16.27
N ARG A 320 -16.50 11.28 -17.56
CA ARG A 320 -16.95 10.09 -18.30
C ARG A 320 -16.18 8.81 -17.87
N ASN A 321 -16.54 7.67 -18.46
CA ASN A 321 -16.01 6.31 -18.18
C ASN A 321 -14.48 6.24 -17.97
N LEU A 322 -14.04 5.21 -17.23
CA LEU A 322 -12.62 4.89 -16.98
C LEU A 322 -11.75 4.77 -18.25
N ASP A 323 -12.37 4.62 -19.41
CA ASP A 323 -11.72 4.55 -20.73
C ASP A 323 -11.17 5.90 -21.23
N ASP A 324 -11.51 7.03 -20.59
CA ASP A 324 -11.02 8.37 -20.93
C ASP A 324 -9.74 8.78 -20.17
N TYR A 325 -9.19 7.90 -19.32
CA TYR A 325 -7.88 8.10 -18.69
C TYR A 325 -6.75 7.67 -19.63
N TYR A 326 -5.90 8.60 -20.02
CA TYR A 326 -4.70 8.32 -20.81
C TYR A 326 -3.64 7.72 -19.88
N ILE A 327 -3.32 6.44 -20.08
CA ILE A 327 -2.19 5.81 -19.41
C ILE A 327 -0.93 6.21 -20.17
N LEU A 328 -0.12 7.09 -19.60
CA LEU A 328 1.22 7.38 -20.10
C LEU A 328 2.11 6.16 -19.83
N LYS A 329 2.60 5.56 -20.91
CA LYS A 329 3.63 4.52 -20.87
C LYS A 329 5.00 5.17 -20.93
N ILE A 330 5.72 5.10 -19.82
CA ILE A 330 7.03 5.75 -19.67
C ILE A 330 8.12 4.69 -19.58
N ALA A 331 9.27 4.96 -20.20
CA ALA A 331 10.47 4.16 -19.98
C ALA A 331 11.71 5.02 -19.75
N SER A 332 12.74 4.43 -19.14
CA SER A 332 14.09 5.00 -19.09
C SER A 332 15.09 3.99 -19.64
N ILE A 333 16.04 4.47 -20.44
CA ILE A 333 17.07 3.63 -21.06
C ILE A 333 18.38 4.41 -21.23
N ASN A 334 19.47 3.83 -20.72
CA ASN A 334 20.81 4.25 -21.08
C ASN A 334 21.10 3.68 -22.48
N ILE A 335 21.51 4.49 -23.46
CA ILE A 335 21.71 4.03 -24.84
C ILE A 335 23.20 3.84 -25.18
N GLY A 336 24.11 4.09 -24.25
CA GLY A 336 25.54 3.86 -24.46
C GLY A 336 26.13 4.62 -25.67
N GLY A 337 25.67 5.83 -25.95
CA GLY A 337 26.23 6.66 -27.02
C GLY A 337 25.99 6.12 -28.43
N ILE A 338 24.81 5.54 -28.73
CA ILE A 338 24.54 5.00 -30.06
C ILE A 338 24.84 6.00 -31.18
N SER A 339 25.68 5.58 -32.12
CA SER A 339 26.06 6.37 -33.30
C SER A 339 25.56 5.77 -34.61
N SER A 340 25.31 4.46 -34.67
CA SER A 340 24.90 3.77 -35.89
C SER A 340 23.42 3.91 -36.19
N VAL A 341 23.08 3.93 -37.48
CA VAL A 341 21.70 4.04 -37.98
C VAL A 341 20.86 2.84 -37.56
N GLU A 342 21.43 1.64 -37.59
CA GLU A 342 20.77 0.39 -37.22
C GLU A 342 20.37 0.39 -35.74
N ARG A 343 21.27 0.84 -34.85
CA ARG A 343 20.98 0.95 -33.42
C ARG A 343 19.93 2.01 -33.12
N ARG A 344 19.92 3.12 -33.87
CA ARG A 344 18.86 4.14 -33.77
C ARG A 344 17.51 3.60 -34.25
N GLN A 345 17.49 2.77 -35.29
CA GLN A 345 16.28 2.09 -35.74
C GLN A 345 15.78 1.07 -34.71
N ILE A 346 16.67 0.33 -34.05
CA ILE A 346 16.30 -0.59 -32.96
C ILE A 346 15.70 0.18 -31.79
N LEU A 347 16.28 1.33 -31.40
CA LEU A 347 15.71 2.19 -30.36
C LEU A 347 14.30 2.67 -30.74
N LEU A 348 14.09 3.11 -31.98
CA LEU A 348 12.77 3.50 -32.45
C LEU A 348 11.76 2.34 -32.41
N ASN A 349 12.17 1.15 -32.88
CA ASN A 349 11.32 -0.04 -32.85
C ASN A 349 10.94 -0.40 -31.41
N PHE A 350 11.90 -0.37 -30.48
CA PHE A 350 11.64 -0.56 -29.05
C PHE A 350 10.57 0.41 -28.52
N CYS A 351 10.67 1.69 -28.87
CA CYS A 351 9.68 2.69 -28.45
C CYS A 351 8.29 2.40 -29.05
N ARG A 352 8.22 2.01 -30.32
CA ARG A 352 6.97 1.69 -31.02
C ARG A 352 6.32 0.40 -30.53
N ASP A 353 7.10 -0.67 -30.39
CA ASP A 353 6.61 -1.97 -29.95
C ASP A 353 6.11 -1.90 -28.50
N GLY A 354 6.75 -1.07 -27.66
CA GLY A 354 6.30 -0.76 -26.31
C GLY A 354 5.08 0.16 -26.24
N ASN A 355 4.70 0.81 -27.35
CA ASN A 355 3.75 1.92 -27.39
C ASN A 355 4.09 3.00 -26.34
N LEU A 356 5.35 3.41 -26.27
CA LEU A 356 5.81 4.34 -25.24
C LEU A 356 5.41 5.78 -25.59
N ASP A 357 4.96 6.53 -24.60
CA ASP A 357 4.59 7.93 -24.75
C ASP A 357 5.76 8.86 -24.45
N ILE A 358 6.53 8.53 -23.40
CA ILE A 358 7.67 9.32 -22.92
C ILE A 358 8.85 8.40 -22.64
N VAL A 359 10.04 8.73 -23.15
CA VAL A 359 11.25 7.92 -22.93
C VAL A 359 12.42 8.79 -22.47
N GLY A 360 12.94 8.53 -21.27
CA GLY A 360 14.17 9.13 -20.78
C GLY A 360 15.40 8.39 -21.31
N LEU A 361 16.28 9.09 -22.03
CA LEU A 361 17.53 8.55 -22.56
C LEU A 361 18.74 9.04 -21.77
N GLN A 362 19.71 8.18 -21.52
CA GLN A 362 21.02 8.53 -20.94
C GLN A 362 22.16 8.13 -21.89
N GLU A 363 23.32 8.78 -21.76
CA GLU A 363 24.45 8.63 -22.67
C GLU A 363 24.09 9.00 -24.12
N VAL A 364 23.34 10.08 -24.28
CA VAL A 364 22.99 10.62 -25.60
C VAL A 364 24.16 11.44 -26.13
N ALA A 365 24.61 11.13 -27.34
CA ALA A 365 25.75 11.79 -28.00
C ALA A 365 25.35 12.57 -29.27
N PHE A 366 24.06 12.89 -29.44
CA PHE A 366 23.52 13.59 -30.60
C PHE A 366 22.41 14.57 -30.17
N HIS A 367 22.32 15.69 -30.88
CA HIS A 367 21.30 16.72 -30.63
C HIS A 367 20.01 16.48 -31.41
N SER A 368 20.12 15.81 -32.57
CA SER A 368 19.01 15.47 -33.45
C SER A 368 19.18 14.07 -34.01
N CYS A 369 18.08 13.44 -34.39
CA CYS A 369 18.06 12.11 -34.99
C CYS A 369 16.78 11.91 -35.80
N SER A 370 16.87 12.16 -37.11
CA SER A 370 15.73 12.15 -38.05
C SER A 370 14.86 10.89 -37.97
N ILE A 371 15.47 9.73 -37.73
CA ILE A 371 14.76 8.45 -37.58
C ILE A 371 13.81 8.51 -36.38
N ILE A 372 14.27 9.00 -35.24
CA ILE A 372 13.49 9.08 -34.00
C ILE A 372 12.48 10.23 -34.11
N GLU A 373 12.94 11.37 -34.64
CA GLU A 373 12.14 12.58 -34.88
C GLU A 373 10.99 12.37 -35.87
N SER A 374 10.98 11.26 -36.61
CA SER A 374 9.82 10.89 -37.44
C SER A 374 8.58 10.56 -36.61
N CYS A 375 8.74 10.12 -35.36
CA CYS A 375 7.65 9.62 -34.50
C CYS A 375 7.57 10.33 -33.12
N TYR A 376 8.67 10.93 -32.66
CA TYR A 376 8.78 11.54 -31.34
C TYR A 376 9.46 12.92 -31.42
N HIS A 377 9.03 13.85 -30.58
CA HIS A 377 9.82 15.02 -30.24
C HIS A 377 11.06 14.56 -29.45
N LEU A 378 12.26 14.82 -29.99
CA LEU A 378 13.54 14.55 -29.33
C LEU A 378 14.05 15.83 -28.67
N LEU A 379 14.09 15.83 -27.33
CA LEU A 379 14.66 16.93 -26.55
C LEU A 379 15.99 16.47 -25.96
N ALA A 380 17.10 16.83 -26.60
CA ALA A 380 18.43 16.39 -26.18
C ALA A 380 19.18 17.48 -25.40
N ASN A 381 19.82 17.08 -24.30
CA ASN A 381 20.74 17.88 -23.50
C ASN A 381 22.13 17.25 -23.52
N VAL A 382 22.93 17.55 -24.54
CA VAL A 382 24.30 17.01 -24.68
C VAL A 382 25.29 17.98 -24.03
N GLY A 383 25.83 17.56 -22.88
CA GLY A 383 26.82 18.35 -22.16
C GLY A 383 28.21 18.39 -22.82
N PRO A 384 29.14 19.20 -22.28
CA PRO A 384 30.48 19.40 -22.85
C PRO A 384 31.31 18.10 -22.95
N ASN A 385 30.98 17.10 -22.13
CA ASN A 385 31.66 15.79 -22.11
C ASN A 385 31.05 14.74 -23.07
N LYS A 386 30.30 15.17 -24.09
CA LYS A 386 29.68 14.38 -25.19
C LYS A 386 28.58 13.36 -24.79
N ASN A 387 28.45 13.00 -23.52
CA ASN A 387 27.37 12.14 -23.03
C ASN A 387 26.36 12.98 -22.26
N GLY A 388 25.11 12.98 -22.72
CA GLY A 388 24.03 13.76 -22.15
C GLY A 388 22.78 12.95 -21.85
N THR A 389 21.70 13.68 -21.55
CA THR A 389 20.35 13.15 -21.35
C THR A 389 19.45 13.57 -22.50
N ALA A 390 18.39 12.82 -22.79
CA ALA A 390 17.32 13.30 -23.65
C ALA A 390 15.96 12.82 -23.16
N ILE A 391 14.88 13.48 -23.58
CA ILE A 391 13.52 12.97 -23.43
C ILE A 391 12.88 12.87 -24.82
N LEU A 392 12.35 11.68 -25.13
CA LEU A 392 11.48 11.45 -26.29
C LEU A 392 10.03 11.64 -25.85
N ILE A 393 9.22 12.32 -26.67
CA ILE A 393 7.79 12.54 -26.40
C ILE A 393 7.02 12.24 -27.68
N ILE A 394 6.03 11.36 -27.64
CA ILE A 394 5.22 11.04 -28.83
C ILE A 394 4.54 12.32 -29.37
N HIS A 395 4.45 12.48 -30.69
CA HIS A 395 3.99 13.73 -31.33
C HIS A 395 2.56 14.18 -30.95
N CYS A 396 1.71 13.28 -30.43
CA CYS A 396 0.38 13.65 -29.96
C CYS A 396 0.36 14.28 -28.56
N LEU A 397 1.51 14.37 -27.88
CA LEU A 397 1.64 14.99 -26.57
C LEU A 397 2.43 16.30 -26.65
N GLU A 398 1.81 17.37 -26.16
CA GLU A 398 2.48 18.65 -25.99
C GLU A 398 3.31 18.68 -24.71
N TYR A 399 4.43 19.41 -24.76
CA TYR A 399 5.30 19.65 -23.62
C TYR A 399 5.52 21.15 -23.40
N SER A 400 5.87 21.50 -22.18
CA SER A 400 6.24 22.85 -21.79
C SER A 400 7.40 22.84 -20.79
N ARG A 401 7.89 24.02 -20.39
CA ARG A 401 8.93 24.20 -19.35
C ARG A 401 10.17 23.30 -19.56
N LEU A 402 10.82 23.42 -20.71
CA LEU A 402 12.10 22.75 -20.95
C LEU A 402 13.22 23.40 -20.14
N LEU A 403 13.78 22.65 -19.17
CA LEU A 403 14.94 23.03 -18.39
C LEU A 403 16.10 22.08 -18.71
N LEU A 404 17.26 22.66 -19.02
CA LEU A 404 18.48 21.95 -19.38
C LEU A 404 19.55 22.27 -18.35
N GLU A 405 20.10 21.24 -17.71
CA GLU A 405 21.23 21.39 -16.81
C GLU A 405 22.53 21.54 -17.62
N PRO A 406 23.43 22.50 -17.28
CA PRO A 406 24.60 22.84 -18.09
C PRO A 406 25.54 21.67 -18.45
N ASP A 407 25.74 20.71 -17.54
CA ASP A 407 26.63 19.57 -17.78
C ASP A 407 25.97 18.43 -18.58
N GLY A 408 24.74 18.62 -19.04
CA GLY A 408 23.99 17.62 -19.81
C GLY A 408 23.41 16.49 -18.96
N ARG A 409 23.53 16.55 -17.63
CA ARG A 409 23.21 15.42 -16.74
C ARG A 409 21.75 15.39 -16.30
N LEU A 410 21.00 16.46 -16.58
CA LEU A 410 19.59 16.56 -16.26
C LEU A 410 18.83 17.31 -17.36
N ILE A 411 17.65 16.81 -17.68
CA ILE A 411 16.65 17.50 -18.50
C ILE A 411 15.30 17.38 -17.79
N SER A 412 14.55 18.49 -17.75
CA SER A 412 13.21 18.52 -17.17
C SER A 412 12.22 19.17 -18.12
N ILE A 413 11.01 18.62 -18.18
CA ILE A 413 9.89 19.12 -18.96
C ILE A 413 8.59 18.94 -18.18
N ASP A 414 7.57 19.71 -18.53
CA ASP A 414 6.21 19.50 -18.06
C ASP A 414 5.37 18.91 -19.20
N VAL A 415 4.71 17.79 -18.93
CA VAL A 415 3.76 17.14 -19.84
C VAL A 415 2.47 16.89 -19.08
N LYS A 416 1.36 17.44 -19.59
CA LYS A 416 0.06 17.41 -18.91
C LYS A 416 0.15 17.96 -17.47
N CYS A 417 -0.18 17.16 -16.46
CA CYS A 417 -0.14 17.57 -15.04
C CYS A 417 1.11 17.07 -14.28
N PHE A 418 2.14 16.60 -14.99
CA PHE A 418 3.37 16.08 -14.40
C PHE A 418 4.60 16.81 -14.90
N THR A 419 5.59 16.96 -14.02
CA THR A 419 6.96 17.33 -14.41
C THR A 419 7.79 16.07 -14.56
N PHE A 420 8.35 15.82 -15.73
CA PHE A 420 9.31 14.75 -15.96
C PHE A 420 10.72 15.28 -15.75
N ILE A 421 11.54 14.53 -15.01
CA ILE A 421 12.95 14.84 -14.79
C ILE A 421 13.75 13.60 -15.14
N ASN A 422 14.52 13.66 -16.22
CA ASN A 422 15.43 12.61 -16.63
C ASN A 422 16.87 12.95 -16.22
N ILE A 423 17.57 12.02 -15.58
CA ILE A 423 18.92 12.22 -15.06
C ILE A 423 19.94 11.20 -15.58
N TYR A 424 21.22 11.60 -15.58
CA TYR A 424 22.38 10.76 -15.80
C TYR A 424 23.50 11.13 -14.83
N ALA A 425 23.45 10.58 -13.62
CA ALA A 425 24.41 10.94 -12.57
C ALA A 425 25.82 10.37 -12.87
N GLN A 426 26.90 10.97 -12.35
CA GLN A 426 28.25 10.45 -12.62
C GLN A 426 28.46 9.02 -12.10
N SER A 427 29.07 8.17 -12.93
CA SER A 427 29.45 6.80 -12.58
C SER A 427 30.85 6.71 -11.96
N GLY A 428 31.13 5.60 -11.26
CA GLY A 428 32.45 5.31 -10.70
C GLY A 428 32.66 5.80 -9.25
N LYS A 429 33.70 5.24 -8.62
CA LYS A 429 34.07 5.53 -7.21
C LYS A 429 34.70 6.92 -7.05
N GLN A 430 35.45 7.38 -8.05
CA GLN A 430 36.16 8.66 -8.02
C GLN A 430 35.20 9.86 -8.11
N ALA A 431 34.09 9.72 -8.83
CA ALA A 431 33.06 10.75 -8.95
C ALA A 431 31.95 10.66 -7.88
N LYS A 432 32.17 9.92 -6.77
CA LYS A 432 31.15 9.74 -5.71
C LYS A 432 30.72 11.07 -5.09
N ASN A 433 31.65 11.97 -4.84
CA ASN A 433 31.36 13.28 -4.24
C ASN A 433 30.56 14.17 -5.20
N GLU A 434 30.93 14.19 -6.48
CA GLU A 434 30.21 14.93 -7.54
C GLU A 434 28.78 14.39 -7.71
N ARG A 435 28.62 13.06 -7.82
CA ARG A 435 27.30 12.41 -7.85
C ARG A 435 26.46 12.77 -6.63
N ASN A 436 27.04 12.74 -5.43
CA ASN A 436 26.33 13.09 -4.20
C ASN A 436 25.90 14.56 -4.18
N ASN A 437 26.77 15.47 -4.63
CA ASN A 437 26.44 16.90 -4.74
C ASN A 437 25.34 17.13 -5.77
N PHE A 438 25.42 16.48 -6.93
CA PHE A 438 24.38 16.52 -7.96
C PHE A 438 23.02 16.07 -7.41
N LEU A 439 22.97 14.93 -6.71
CA LEU A 439 21.72 14.42 -6.13
C LEU A 439 21.19 15.26 -4.95
N ARG A 440 22.07 15.87 -4.14
CA ARG A 440 21.69 16.64 -2.95
C ARG A 440 21.36 18.11 -3.22
N GLN A 441 21.95 18.70 -4.25
CA GLN A 441 21.85 20.14 -4.52
C GLN A 441 21.26 20.42 -5.89
N THR A 442 21.87 19.88 -6.94
CA THR A 442 21.47 20.17 -8.32
C THR A 442 20.06 19.66 -8.59
N LEU A 443 19.81 18.35 -8.42
CA LEU A 443 18.51 17.76 -8.69
C LEU A 443 17.36 18.45 -7.91
N PRO A 444 17.44 18.65 -6.58
CA PRO A 444 16.42 19.37 -5.83
C PRO A 444 16.17 20.80 -6.33
N ALA A 445 17.21 21.53 -6.78
CA ALA A 445 17.05 22.87 -7.33
C ALA A 445 16.15 22.89 -8.58
N TYR A 446 16.25 21.87 -9.43
CA TYR A 446 15.34 21.72 -10.58
C TYR A 446 13.96 21.18 -10.16
N SER A 447 13.87 20.33 -9.13
CA SER A 447 12.58 19.80 -8.65
C SER A 447 11.71 20.87 -7.96
N VAL A 448 12.29 21.86 -7.27
CA VAL A 448 11.51 22.92 -6.59
C VAL A 448 10.99 24.01 -7.51
N THR A 449 11.43 24.05 -8.77
CA THR A 449 10.97 25.04 -9.75
C THR A 449 9.63 24.68 -10.38
N THR A 450 9.04 23.55 -10.00
CA THR A 450 7.67 23.15 -10.35
C THR A 450 6.79 23.05 -9.11
N ARG A 451 5.48 23.28 -9.29
CA ARG A 451 4.45 22.97 -8.28
C ARG A 451 3.69 21.68 -8.61
N LEU A 452 3.99 21.06 -9.74
CA LEU A 452 3.38 19.81 -10.19
C LEU A 452 4.04 18.61 -9.49
N PRO A 453 3.31 17.50 -9.32
CA PRO A 453 3.92 16.21 -9.04
C PRO A 453 4.96 15.89 -10.11
N PHE A 454 6.14 15.38 -9.71
CA PHE A 454 7.20 15.05 -10.65
C PHE A 454 7.50 13.56 -10.72
N VAL A 455 7.83 13.09 -11.92
CA VAL A 455 8.33 11.76 -12.21
C VAL A 455 9.83 11.87 -12.42
N LEU A 456 10.60 11.27 -11.51
CA LEU A 456 12.05 11.20 -11.60
C LEU A 456 12.44 9.87 -12.26
N MET A 457 13.17 9.95 -13.37
CA MET A 457 13.62 8.80 -14.16
C MET A 457 15.07 8.99 -14.59
N GLY A 458 15.74 7.91 -14.98
CA GLY A 458 17.11 8.00 -15.49
C GLY A 458 18.07 7.01 -14.86
N ASP A 459 19.36 7.25 -15.11
CA ASP A 459 20.46 6.46 -14.56
C ASP A 459 21.08 7.23 -13.39
N PHE A 460 20.80 6.73 -12.18
CA PHE A 460 21.23 7.33 -10.92
C PHE A 460 22.69 6.99 -10.59
N ASN A 461 23.28 5.98 -11.26
CA ASN A 461 24.63 5.51 -11.01
C ASN A 461 24.96 5.28 -9.51
N CYS A 462 23.95 4.94 -8.73
CA CYS A 462 24.04 4.57 -7.33
C CYS A 462 23.08 3.43 -7.02
N VAL A 463 23.46 2.62 -6.04
CA VAL A 463 22.65 1.50 -5.56
C VAL A 463 22.14 1.86 -4.18
N ASP A 464 20.82 2.00 -4.05
CA ASP A 464 20.14 2.40 -2.80
C ASP A 464 19.79 1.18 -1.93
N ASP A 465 19.43 0.04 -2.53
CA ASP A 465 19.21 -1.24 -1.82
C ASP A 465 20.33 -2.25 -2.08
N ILE A 466 20.77 -2.95 -1.04
CA ILE A 466 21.77 -4.02 -1.11
C ILE A 466 21.30 -5.16 -2.03
N GLN A 467 19.99 -5.39 -2.14
CA GLN A 467 19.39 -6.39 -3.03
C GLN A 467 19.62 -6.11 -4.52
N ASP A 468 19.88 -4.86 -4.89
CA ASP A 468 20.16 -4.45 -6.28
C ASP A 468 21.64 -4.68 -6.68
N ARG A 469 22.47 -5.23 -5.78
CA ARG A 469 23.84 -5.68 -6.09
C ARG A 469 23.87 -7.16 -6.43
N ALA A 470 24.32 -7.48 -7.65
CA ALA A 470 24.74 -8.84 -7.97
C ALA A 470 26.09 -9.16 -7.27
N TYR A 471 26.12 -10.16 -6.38
CA TYR A 471 27.36 -10.71 -5.83
C TYR A 471 28.03 -11.63 -6.85
N ILE A 472 29.31 -11.39 -7.14
CA ILE A 472 30.15 -12.36 -7.84
C ILE A 472 30.55 -13.44 -6.82
N ILE A 473 30.02 -14.66 -6.98
CA ILE A 473 30.55 -15.83 -6.27
C ILE A 473 31.79 -16.28 -7.04
N SER A 474 32.98 -16.05 -6.48
CA SER A 474 34.21 -16.65 -6.98
C SER A 474 34.24 -18.13 -6.57
N SER A 475 34.06 -19.06 -7.52
CA SER A 475 34.31 -20.49 -7.28
C SER A 475 35.81 -20.80 -7.32
N PRO A 476 36.35 -21.68 -6.45
CA PRO A 476 37.79 -21.99 -6.36
C PRO A 476 38.35 -22.87 -7.49
N SER A 477 37.57 -23.21 -8.50
CA SER A 477 38.04 -23.95 -9.68
C SER A 477 37.87 -23.04 -10.90
N GLY A 478 38.98 -22.79 -11.61
CA GLY A 478 39.14 -21.81 -12.68
C GLY A 478 38.34 -22.06 -13.97
N GLY A 479 37.04 -22.29 -13.85
CA GLY A 479 36.08 -22.24 -14.95
C GLY A 479 35.13 -21.07 -14.75
N ARG A 480 35.25 -20.02 -15.57
CA ARG A 480 34.22 -18.98 -15.67
C ARG A 480 33.00 -19.56 -16.37
N LEU A 481 32.06 -20.09 -15.60
CA LEU A 481 30.70 -20.34 -16.09
C LEU A 481 29.99 -18.97 -16.17
N TYR A 482 30.09 -18.34 -17.34
CA TYR A 482 29.15 -17.29 -17.70
C TYR A 482 27.81 -17.96 -17.99
N GLN A 483 26.85 -17.86 -17.07
CA GLN A 483 25.46 -17.91 -17.47
C GLN A 483 25.13 -16.52 -18.03
N SER A 484 25.57 -16.29 -19.26
CA SER A 484 25.25 -15.10 -20.01
C SER A 484 23.77 -15.14 -20.41
N VAL A 485 22.98 -14.26 -19.83
CA VAL A 485 22.02 -13.48 -20.62
C VAL A 485 22.49 -12.03 -20.52
N SER A 486 23.48 -11.71 -21.34
CA SER A 486 23.78 -10.33 -21.70
C SER A 486 22.79 -9.95 -22.79
N TYR A 487 21.80 -9.13 -22.47
CA TYR A 487 21.45 -8.00 -23.32
C TYR A 487 21.28 -6.78 -22.42
N GLY A 488 22.01 -5.73 -22.77
CA GLY A 488 22.22 -4.54 -21.96
C GLY A 488 20.97 -3.68 -21.77
N HIS A 489 21.13 -2.74 -20.84
CA HIS A 489 20.24 -1.65 -20.46
C HIS A 489 19.04 -2.07 -19.61
N LEU A 490 19.06 -1.63 -18.34
CA LEU A 490 17.95 -1.75 -17.42
C LEU A 490 16.81 -0.87 -17.95
N VAL A 491 15.79 -1.50 -18.54
CA VAL A 491 14.55 -0.84 -18.95
C VAL A 491 13.59 -0.91 -17.77
N VAL A 492 13.19 0.25 -17.24
CA VAL A 492 12.14 0.33 -16.23
C VAL A 492 10.93 1.01 -16.86
N CYS A 493 9.85 0.25 -17.04
CA CYS A 493 8.58 0.76 -17.56
C CYS A 493 7.64 1.11 -16.40
N PHE A 494 7.04 2.30 -16.44
CA PHE A 494 6.02 2.74 -15.49
C PHE A 494 4.76 3.19 -16.24
N ASP A 495 3.60 2.81 -15.72
CA ASP A 495 2.30 3.31 -16.17
C ASP A 495 1.87 4.47 -15.26
N VAL A 496 1.69 5.67 -15.83
CA VAL A 496 1.19 6.86 -15.10
C VAL A 496 -0.16 7.25 -15.70
N SER A 497 -1.22 7.26 -14.89
CA SER A 497 -2.57 7.63 -15.35
C SER A 497 -2.74 9.15 -15.34
N VAL A 498 -3.22 9.69 -16.46
CA VAL A 498 -3.45 11.13 -16.66
C VAL A 498 -4.86 11.36 -17.20
N SER A 499 -5.56 12.35 -16.64
CA SER A 499 -6.88 12.78 -17.13
C SER A 499 -6.73 13.55 -18.45
N THR A 500 -7.54 13.21 -19.47
CA THR A 500 -7.58 13.96 -20.73
C THR A 500 -8.58 15.10 -20.63
N THR A 501 -8.10 16.33 -20.50
CA THR A 501 -8.88 17.52 -20.87
C THR A 501 -8.83 17.72 -22.37
#